data_AF-A0A920F8B9-F1
#
_entry.id   AF-A0A920F8B9-F1
#
_cell.length_a   1.000
_cell.length_b   1.000
_cell.length_c   1.000
_cell.angle_alpha   90.00
_cell.angle_beta   90.00
_cell.angle_gamma   90.00
#
_symmetry.space_group_name_H-M   'P 1'
#
loop_
_entity.id
_entity.type
_entity.pdbx_description
1 polymer ?
#
loop_
_entity_poly.entity_id
_entity_poly.type
_entity_poly.pdbx_seq_one_letter_code
_entity_poly.pdbx_strand_id
1 'polypeptide(L)'
;MHGKPKYGENFKHFDYVNPLAPKGGKLINEAMGTFDSFNPFILKGVKAAGLGLIYDSLMVGSSDEAFTNYGLIAESIIVPEDRSWVSFNLNPDAKWHDGRPISVDDVIWTFNTLISEGHPSFKIYYRDVELVEQTGKRQVTFRFPKSTNRELPLILGQMTILPKHYWEGQNFKKQHSNRLWAVGPTALKTLKREGPLVMNV
;
A
#
# COMPACT_ATOMS: atom_id res chain seq x y z
N MET A 1 11.36 14.09 2.23
CA MET A 1 12.51 13.69 3.08
C MET A 1 13.29 14.91 3.58
N HIS A 2 13.70 15.79 2.65
CA HIS A 2 14.36 17.07 2.93
C HIS A 2 13.59 18.22 2.27
N GLY A 3 13.65 19.41 2.86
CA GLY A 3 13.03 20.61 2.29
C GLY A 3 11.50 20.60 2.32
N LYS A 4 10.91 21.46 1.49
CA LYS A 4 9.47 21.60 1.30
C LYS A 4 9.02 20.80 0.07
N PRO A 5 7.86 20.10 0.12
CA PRO A 5 7.27 19.45 -1.05
C PRO A 5 7.06 20.44 -2.20
N LYS A 6 7.27 20.00 -3.45
CA LYS A 6 7.01 20.80 -4.66
C LYS A 6 5.54 21.18 -4.79
N TYR A 7 4.63 20.22 -4.56
CA TYR A 7 3.20 20.42 -4.71
C TYR A 7 2.59 20.90 -3.38
N GLY A 8 1.85 22.02 -3.42
CA GLY A 8 1.15 22.55 -2.25
C GLY A 8 -0.17 21.81 -1.96
N GLU A 9 -0.80 22.10 -0.83
CA GLU A 9 -1.99 21.40 -0.32
C GLU A 9 -3.17 21.32 -1.30
N ASN A 10 -3.29 22.28 -2.21
CA ASN A 10 -4.42 22.39 -3.15
C ASN A 10 -4.12 21.90 -4.58
N PHE A 11 -2.98 21.25 -4.81
CA PHE A 11 -2.64 20.73 -6.14
C PHE A 11 -3.67 19.69 -6.60
N LYS A 12 -3.92 19.64 -7.91
CA LYS A 12 -4.98 18.79 -8.50
C LYS A 12 -4.46 17.54 -9.17
N HIS A 13 -3.22 17.58 -9.64
CA HIS A 13 -2.53 16.47 -10.28
C HIS A 13 -1.03 16.76 -10.23
N PHE A 14 -0.22 15.71 -10.38
CA PHE A 14 1.21 15.89 -10.62
C PHE A 14 1.47 16.51 -12.01
N ASP A 15 2.56 17.25 -12.17
CA ASP A 15 2.89 17.96 -13.41
C ASP A 15 3.15 16.99 -14.58
N TYR A 16 3.62 15.79 -14.27
CA TYR A 16 3.88 14.73 -15.23
C TYR A 16 2.63 13.92 -15.62
N VAL A 17 1.45 14.29 -15.12
CA VAL A 17 0.17 13.65 -15.46
C VAL A 17 -0.60 14.51 -16.45
N ASN A 18 -1.12 13.89 -17.51
CA ASN A 18 -2.12 14.53 -18.37
C ASN A 18 -3.53 14.40 -17.74
N PRO A 19 -4.13 15.48 -17.19
CA PRO A 19 -5.45 15.40 -16.56
C PRO A 19 -6.57 15.11 -17.58
N LEU A 20 -6.33 15.35 -18.87
CA LEU A 20 -7.26 15.09 -19.98
C LEU A 20 -7.01 13.73 -20.64
N ALA A 21 -6.23 12.84 -20.01
CA ALA A 21 -5.98 11.51 -20.54
C ALA A 21 -7.31 10.77 -20.82
N PRO A 22 -7.55 10.29 -22.06
CA PRO A 22 -8.74 9.51 -22.38
C PRO A 22 -8.90 8.33 -21.44
N LYS A 23 -10.14 8.09 -20.97
CA LYS A 23 -10.46 6.94 -20.12
C LYS A 23 -10.98 5.78 -20.97
N GLY A 24 -10.50 4.57 -20.69
CA GLY A 24 -10.88 3.35 -21.38
C GLY A 24 -9.79 2.81 -22.31
N GLY A 25 -10.15 1.78 -23.08
CA GLY A 25 -9.21 1.01 -23.90
C GLY A 25 -8.69 -0.23 -23.18
N LYS A 26 -7.78 -0.96 -23.84
CA LYS A 26 -7.17 -2.19 -23.32
C LYS A 26 -5.65 -2.07 -23.39
N LEU A 27 -5.01 -2.14 -22.22
CA LEU A 27 -3.56 -2.31 -22.12
C LEU A 27 -3.25 -3.81 -22.11
N ILE A 28 -2.37 -4.26 -23.01
CA ILE A 28 -1.85 -5.62 -23.05
C ILE A 28 -0.35 -5.53 -22.82
N ASN A 29 0.09 -6.00 -21.65
CA ASN A 29 1.51 -6.09 -21.32
C ASN A 29 1.95 -7.55 -21.32
N GLU A 30 3.12 -7.79 -21.89
CA GLU A 30 3.84 -9.04 -21.73
C GLU A 30 4.49 -9.09 -20.34
N ALA A 31 4.57 -10.28 -19.75
CA ALA A 31 5.43 -10.55 -18.60
C ALA A 31 6.25 -11.81 -18.88
N MET A 32 7.57 -11.73 -18.74
CA MET A 32 8.45 -12.89 -18.88
C MET A 32 8.36 -13.78 -17.64
N GLY A 33 8.31 -15.10 -17.84
CA GLY A 33 8.30 -16.11 -16.77
C GLY A 33 6.91 -16.72 -16.51
N THR A 34 6.74 -17.28 -15.31
CA THR A 34 5.49 -17.89 -14.84
C THR A 34 5.12 -17.35 -13.46
N PHE A 35 3.95 -17.71 -12.93
CA PHE A 35 3.53 -17.41 -11.58
C PHE A 35 2.79 -18.59 -10.96
N ASP A 36 2.86 -18.73 -9.64
CA ASP A 36 2.11 -19.74 -8.89
C ASP A 36 1.46 -19.19 -7.60
N SER A 37 1.63 -17.89 -7.33
CA SER A 37 1.06 -17.21 -6.18
C SER A 37 0.46 -15.88 -6.58
N PHE A 38 -0.74 -15.61 -6.08
CA PHE A 38 -1.28 -14.27 -6.05
C PHE A 38 -0.84 -13.48 -4.83
N ASN A 39 -0.38 -14.10 -3.73
CA ASN A 39 0.10 -13.34 -2.58
C ASN A 39 1.51 -12.77 -2.86
N PRO A 40 1.69 -11.44 -3.01
CA PRO A 40 3.00 -10.86 -3.28
C PRO A 40 3.82 -10.60 -1.99
N PHE A 41 3.26 -10.89 -0.81
CA PHE A 41 3.81 -10.49 0.49
C PHE A 41 4.55 -11.61 1.22
N ILE A 42 4.72 -12.78 0.62
CA ILE A 42 5.38 -13.94 1.23
C ILE A 42 6.63 -14.36 0.46
N LEU A 43 7.53 -15.08 1.14
CA LEU A 43 8.74 -15.63 0.52
C LEU A 43 8.46 -16.78 -0.46
N LYS A 44 7.38 -17.52 -0.24
CA LYS A 44 7.09 -18.73 -1.01
C LYS A 44 6.30 -18.42 -2.29
N GLY A 45 6.81 -18.92 -3.41
CA GLY A 45 6.14 -18.87 -4.71
C GLY A 45 6.60 -17.73 -5.60
N VAL A 46 6.14 -17.75 -6.84
CA VAL A 46 6.40 -16.72 -7.84
C VAL A 46 5.14 -15.87 -7.98
N LYS A 47 5.24 -14.60 -7.60
CA LYS A 47 4.11 -13.66 -7.64
C LYS A 47 3.71 -13.32 -9.07
N ALA A 48 2.43 -13.21 -9.33
CA ALA A 48 1.92 -12.73 -10.61
C ALA A 48 2.39 -11.30 -10.92
N ALA A 49 2.62 -11.00 -12.20
CA ALA A 49 2.91 -9.64 -12.65
C ALA A 49 1.70 -8.72 -12.44
N GLY A 50 1.94 -7.41 -12.26
CA GLY A 50 0.86 -6.43 -12.13
C GLY A 50 0.15 -6.38 -10.77
N LEU A 51 0.53 -7.23 -9.80
CA LEU A 51 -0.06 -7.21 -8.46
C LEU A 51 0.23 -5.93 -7.64
N GLY A 52 1.06 -5.03 -8.15
CA GLY A 52 1.22 -3.69 -7.56
C GLY A 52 0.06 -2.74 -7.89
N LEU A 53 -0.78 -3.06 -8.88
CA LEU A 53 -1.90 -2.22 -9.31
C LEU A 53 -3.19 -2.46 -8.51
N ILE A 54 -3.14 -3.44 -7.60
CA ILE A 54 -4.29 -3.98 -6.88
C ILE A 54 -4.24 -3.67 -5.39
N TYR A 55 -3.30 -2.88 -4.91
CA TYR A 55 -3.31 -2.42 -3.53
C TYR A 55 -2.70 -1.03 -3.48
N ASP A 56 -3.35 -0.15 -2.72
CA ASP A 56 -2.84 1.18 -2.46
C ASP A 56 -2.05 1.24 -1.14
N SER A 57 -1.15 2.21 -1.05
CA SER A 57 -0.40 2.56 0.16
C SER A 57 -1.06 3.72 0.92
N LEU A 58 -0.57 4.03 2.12
CA LEU A 58 -1.03 5.21 2.87
C LEU A 58 -0.75 6.51 2.10
N MET A 59 0.39 6.58 1.42
CA MET A 59 0.87 7.71 0.65
C MET A 59 1.52 7.24 -0.66
N VAL A 60 1.55 8.11 -1.65
CA VAL A 60 2.18 7.88 -2.95
C VAL A 60 3.39 8.79 -3.14
N GLY A 61 4.50 8.24 -3.64
CA GLY A 61 5.69 9.01 -3.96
C GLY A 61 5.53 9.81 -5.26
N SER A 62 6.02 11.04 -5.30
CA SER A 62 6.14 11.78 -6.56
C SER A 62 7.31 11.28 -7.39
N SER A 63 7.11 11.16 -8.71
CA SER A 63 8.15 10.75 -9.67
C SER A 63 9.04 11.89 -10.16
N ASP A 64 8.69 13.14 -9.87
CA ASP A 64 9.47 14.33 -10.23
C ASP A 64 10.08 15.06 -9.02
N GLU A 65 10.15 14.37 -7.88
CA GLU A 65 10.85 14.80 -6.68
C GLU A 65 11.75 13.67 -6.16
N ALA A 66 12.86 14.02 -5.51
CA ALA A 66 13.84 13.02 -5.08
C ALA A 66 13.28 12.02 -4.05
N PHE A 67 12.54 12.52 -3.04
CA PHE A 67 11.87 11.66 -2.05
C PHE A 67 10.78 12.44 -1.31
N THR A 68 9.65 12.64 -1.98
CA THR A 68 8.46 13.30 -1.43
C THR A 68 7.24 12.40 -1.64
N ASN A 69 6.41 12.26 -0.60
CA ASN A 69 5.17 11.50 -0.66
C ASN A 69 3.96 12.43 -0.44
N TYR A 70 2.85 12.12 -1.11
CA TYR A 70 1.56 12.80 -1.02
C TYR A 70 0.47 11.82 -0.57
N GLY A 71 -0.64 12.36 -0.05
CA GLY A 71 -1.75 11.55 0.45
C GLY A 71 -2.33 10.60 -0.62
N LEU A 72 -2.67 9.38 -0.18
CA LEU A 72 -3.38 8.39 -0.99
C LEU A 72 -4.55 7.82 -0.15
N ILE A 73 -4.36 6.72 0.58
CA ILE A 73 -5.33 6.27 1.59
C ILE A 73 -5.36 7.25 2.77
N ALA A 74 -4.21 7.80 3.16
CA ALA A 74 -4.13 8.85 4.16
C ALA A 74 -4.34 10.23 3.52
N GLU A 75 -5.23 11.03 4.08
CA GLU A 75 -5.45 12.43 3.66
C GLU A 75 -4.41 13.38 4.26
N SER A 76 -3.84 13.04 5.42
CA SER A 76 -2.79 13.83 6.05
C SER A 76 -1.86 12.97 6.90
N ILE A 77 -0.66 13.50 7.11
CA ILE A 77 0.42 12.91 7.90
C ILE A 77 0.88 13.93 8.95
N ILE A 78 1.17 13.46 10.16
CA ILE A 78 1.75 14.24 11.24
C ILE A 78 3.08 13.58 11.62
N VAL A 79 4.16 14.35 11.57
CA VAL A 79 5.51 13.90 11.94
C VAL A 79 6.11 14.96 12.87
N PRO A 80 6.54 14.58 14.09
CA PRO A 80 7.27 15.49 14.98
C PRO A 80 8.67 15.81 14.43
N GLU A 81 9.29 16.86 14.93
CA GLU A 81 10.62 17.30 14.49
C GLU A 81 11.71 16.24 14.71
N ASP A 82 11.63 15.53 15.82
CA ASP A 82 12.53 14.43 16.20
C ASP A 82 12.30 13.13 15.39
N ARG A 83 11.18 13.06 14.65
CA ARG A 83 10.72 11.87 13.90
C ARG A 83 10.63 10.61 14.76
N SER A 84 10.29 10.73 16.05
CA SER A 84 10.15 9.58 16.96
C SER A 84 8.86 8.78 16.75
N TRP A 85 7.91 9.32 16.00
CA TRP A 85 6.66 8.67 15.60
C TRP A 85 6.14 9.26 14.29
N VAL A 86 5.13 8.61 13.70
CA VAL A 86 4.34 9.16 12.59
C VAL A 86 2.88 8.81 12.80
N SER A 87 2.00 9.76 12.48
CA SER A 87 0.56 9.53 12.51
C SER A 87 -0.07 9.80 11.16
N PHE A 88 -0.96 8.92 10.72
CA PHE A 88 -1.69 9.04 9.46
C PHE A 88 -3.19 9.20 9.76
N ASN A 89 -3.82 10.21 9.17
CA ASN A 89 -5.27 10.35 9.16
C ASN A 89 -5.82 9.74 7.87
N LEU A 90 -6.70 8.75 8.00
CA LEU A 90 -7.27 8.04 6.85
C LEU A 90 -8.41 8.85 6.23
N ASN A 91 -8.36 9.04 4.91
CA ASN A 91 -9.38 9.74 4.14
C ASN A 91 -10.76 9.10 4.36
N PRO A 92 -11.80 9.84 4.79
CA PRO A 92 -13.15 9.33 5.04
C PRO A 92 -13.74 8.51 3.89
N ASP A 93 -13.41 8.89 2.65
CA ASP A 93 -13.93 8.33 1.41
C ASP A 93 -13.13 7.14 0.87
N ALA A 94 -11.99 6.81 1.48
CA ALA A 94 -11.20 5.65 1.10
C ALA A 94 -12.00 4.36 1.32
N LYS A 95 -12.25 3.62 0.24
CA LYS A 95 -13.05 2.39 0.23
C LYS A 95 -12.33 1.29 -0.54
N TRP A 96 -12.50 0.08 -0.05
CA TRP A 96 -12.26 -1.14 -0.79
C TRP A 96 -13.25 -1.24 -1.96
N HIS A 97 -12.94 -2.06 -2.96
CA HIS A 97 -13.80 -2.19 -4.15
C HIS A 97 -15.13 -2.92 -3.91
N ASP A 98 -15.35 -3.50 -2.73
CA ASP A 98 -16.69 -3.97 -2.28
C ASP A 98 -17.51 -2.83 -1.66
N GLY A 99 -16.96 -1.62 -1.63
CA GLY A 99 -17.56 -0.45 -1.01
C GLY A 99 -17.34 -0.35 0.50
N ARG A 100 -16.67 -1.31 1.15
CA ARG A 100 -16.34 -1.21 2.58
C ARG A 100 -15.32 -0.11 2.81
N PRO A 101 -15.44 0.69 3.88
CA PRO A 101 -14.44 1.71 4.18
C PRO A 101 -13.10 1.07 4.54
N ILE A 102 -12.00 1.69 4.12
CA ILE A 102 -10.66 1.37 4.64
C ILE A 102 -10.56 1.90 6.07
N SER A 103 -10.20 1.03 7.01
CA SER A 103 -10.22 1.30 8.45
C SER A 103 -8.83 1.38 9.07
N VAL A 104 -8.74 1.92 10.28
CA VAL A 104 -7.49 1.87 11.08
C VAL A 104 -7.11 0.42 11.41
N ASP A 105 -8.11 -0.43 11.63
CA ASP A 105 -7.90 -1.87 11.88
C ASP A 105 -7.23 -2.57 10.70
N ASP A 106 -7.57 -2.20 9.46
CA ASP A 106 -6.90 -2.73 8.27
C ASP A 106 -5.39 -2.38 8.28
N VAL A 107 -5.03 -1.16 8.68
CA VAL A 107 -3.63 -0.70 8.75
C VAL A 107 -2.86 -1.42 9.85
N ILE A 108 -3.43 -1.49 11.05
CA ILE A 108 -2.82 -2.18 12.21
C ILE A 108 -2.65 -3.67 11.91
N TRP A 109 -3.69 -4.30 11.36
CA TRP A 109 -3.66 -5.70 10.97
C TRP A 109 -2.58 -5.95 9.91
N THR A 110 -2.55 -5.12 8.87
CA THR A 110 -1.55 -5.23 7.79
C THR A 110 -0.14 -5.18 8.33
N PHE A 111 0.18 -4.18 9.15
CA PHE A 111 1.51 -4.05 9.75
C PHE A 111 1.91 -5.31 10.51
N ASN A 112 1.05 -5.76 11.43
CA ASN A 112 1.30 -6.92 12.27
C ASN A 112 1.45 -8.21 11.45
N THR A 113 0.61 -8.40 10.44
CA THR A 113 0.68 -9.57 9.54
C THR A 113 1.95 -9.56 8.71
N LEU A 114 2.37 -8.41 8.16
CA LEU A 114 3.60 -8.34 7.36
C LEU A 114 4.85 -8.68 8.19
N ILE A 115 4.95 -8.21 9.43
CA ILE A 115 6.14 -8.48 10.28
C ILE A 115 6.15 -9.89 10.91
N SER A 116 5.00 -10.56 11.00
CA SER A 116 4.87 -11.89 11.62
C SER A 116 4.76 -13.03 10.62
N GLU A 117 4.10 -12.80 9.48
CA GLU A 117 3.77 -13.81 8.48
C GLU A 117 4.25 -13.48 7.07
N GLY A 118 4.61 -12.24 6.80
CA GLY A 118 5.12 -11.81 5.52
C GLY A 118 6.54 -12.30 5.21
N HIS A 119 7.04 -11.85 4.07
CA HIS A 119 8.43 -12.01 3.67
C HIS A 119 9.36 -11.51 4.79
N PRO A 120 10.44 -12.24 5.16
CA PRO A 120 11.31 -11.85 6.27
C PRO A 120 11.88 -10.43 6.19
N SER A 121 12.00 -9.88 4.98
CA SER A 121 12.40 -8.48 4.76
C SER A 121 11.47 -7.48 5.43
N PHE A 122 10.15 -7.72 5.53
CA PHE A 122 9.24 -6.79 6.19
C PHE A 122 9.57 -6.64 7.67
N LYS A 123 9.82 -7.76 8.36
CA LYS A 123 10.23 -7.75 9.77
C LYS A 123 11.53 -6.98 9.96
N ILE A 124 12.49 -7.13 9.06
CA ILE A 124 13.77 -6.39 9.12
C ILE A 124 13.53 -4.90 8.84
N TYR A 125 12.72 -4.59 7.83
CA TYR A 125 12.48 -3.24 7.35
C TYR A 125 11.71 -2.38 8.35
N TYR A 126 10.79 -2.99 9.10
CA TYR A 126 9.97 -2.32 10.12
C TYR A 126 10.42 -2.60 11.56
N ARG A 127 11.62 -3.17 11.76
CA ARG A 127 12.09 -3.65 13.07
C ARG A 127 12.14 -2.58 14.17
N ASP A 128 12.28 -1.32 13.78
CA ASP A 128 12.43 -0.20 14.71
C ASP A 128 11.08 0.31 15.26
N VAL A 129 9.96 -0.11 14.66
CA VAL A 129 8.62 0.23 15.14
C VAL A 129 8.32 -0.57 16.41
N GLU A 130 8.09 0.14 17.50
CA GLU A 130 7.80 -0.44 18.81
C GLU A 130 6.30 -0.62 19.05
N LEU A 131 5.47 0.27 18.49
CA LEU A 131 4.02 0.24 18.66
C LEU A 131 3.31 0.79 17.41
N VAL A 132 2.21 0.14 17.03
CA VAL A 132 1.20 0.70 16.13
C VAL A 132 -0.14 0.69 16.86
N GLU A 133 -0.80 1.84 16.94
CA GLU A 133 -2.03 1.99 17.71
C GLU A 133 -3.00 2.98 17.04
N GLN A 134 -4.28 2.82 17.35
CA GLN A 134 -5.30 3.81 17.00
C GLN A 134 -5.27 4.95 18.02
N THR A 135 -4.96 6.16 17.57
CA THR A 135 -4.88 7.37 18.41
C THR A 135 -6.03 8.34 18.19
N GLY A 136 -6.90 8.05 17.24
CA GLY A 136 -8.12 8.81 16.96
C GLY A 136 -9.08 8.04 16.05
N LYS A 137 -10.25 8.63 15.77
CA LYS A 137 -11.34 7.93 15.05
C LYS A 137 -10.92 7.29 13.73
N ARG A 138 -10.12 8.00 12.92
CA ARG A 138 -9.52 7.51 11.67
C ARG A 138 -8.01 7.74 11.66
N GLN A 139 -7.39 7.72 12.84
CA GLN A 139 -5.99 8.05 13.01
C GLN A 139 -5.22 6.84 13.55
N VAL A 140 -4.11 6.52 12.88
CA VAL A 140 -3.19 5.45 13.26
C VAL A 140 -1.80 6.03 13.47
N THR A 141 -1.18 5.71 14.60
CA THR A 141 0.16 6.18 14.96
C THR A 141 1.12 5.02 15.10
N PHE A 142 2.29 5.17 14.48
CA PHE A 142 3.44 4.27 14.63
C PHE A 142 4.49 4.97 15.49
N ARG A 143 4.97 4.30 16.54
CA ARG A 143 5.98 4.83 17.46
C ARG A 143 7.29 4.06 17.31
N PHE A 144 8.39 4.79 17.27
CA PHE A 144 9.75 4.27 17.10
C PHE A 144 10.76 5.23 17.75
N PRO A 145 10.64 5.50 19.07
CA PRO A 145 11.42 6.53 19.75
C PRO A 145 12.93 6.30 19.77
N LYS A 146 13.37 5.05 19.53
CA LYS A 146 14.78 4.67 19.50
C LYS A 146 15.35 4.56 18.08
N SER A 147 14.54 4.77 17.04
CA SER A 147 15.02 4.64 15.67
C SER A 147 15.96 5.79 15.32
N THR A 148 17.08 5.46 14.68
CA THR A 148 17.95 6.44 14.03
C THR A 148 17.58 6.64 12.55
N ASN A 149 16.60 5.86 12.04
CA ASN A 149 16.16 5.93 10.66
C ASN A 149 15.19 7.10 10.44
N ARG A 150 15.73 8.22 9.96
CA ARG A 150 14.94 9.42 9.66
C ARG A 150 13.95 9.23 8.50
N GLU A 151 14.10 8.20 7.68
CA GLU A 151 13.21 7.90 6.55
C GLU A 151 11.97 7.11 6.97
N LEU A 152 11.98 6.51 8.17
CA LEU A 152 10.94 5.60 8.64
C LEU A 152 9.50 6.15 8.53
N PRO A 153 9.23 7.45 8.82
CA PRO A 153 7.90 8.02 8.59
C PRO A 153 7.41 7.90 7.12
N LEU A 154 8.29 8.14 6.15
CA LEU A 154 7.94 8.08 4.72
C LEU A 154 7.84 6.62 4.25
N ILE A 155 8.73 5.77 4.75
CA ILE A 155 8.72 4.33 4.50
C ILE A 155 7.39 3.71 4.94
N LEU A 156 6.91 4.05 6.14
CA LEU A 156 5.61 3.59 6.64
C LEU A 156 4.46 4.14 5.79
N GLY A 157 4.60 5.35 5.25
CA GLY A 157 3.66 5.91 4.28
C GLY A 157 3.57 5.09 2.98
N GLN A 158 4.63 4.39 2.59
CA GLN A 158 4.66 3.54 1.39
C GLN A 158 4.17 2.12 1.66
N MET A 159 3.82 1.79 2.90
CA MET A 159 3.28 0.47 3.24
C MET A 159 1.95 0.25 2.52
N THR A 160 1.91 -0.81 1.72
CA THR A 160 0.69 -1.31 1.08
C THR A 160 -0.31 -1.77 2.13
N ILE A 161 -1.57 -1.32 2.05
CA ILE A 161 -2.61 -1.66 3.01
C ILE A 161 -3.47 -2.81 2.49
N LEU A 162 -3.75 -3.77 3.36
CA LEU A 162 -4.47 -4.99 3.03
C LEU A 162 -5.85 -5.03 3.68
N PRO A 163 -6.88 -5.55 2.99
CA PRO A 163 -8.21 -5.72 3.56
C PRO A 163 -8.19 -6.84 4.61
N LYS A 164 -8.24 -6.46 5.89
CA LYS A 164 -8.28 -7.41 7.01
C LYS A 164 -9.41 -8.42 6.81
N HIS A 165 -10.60 -7.91 6.47
CA HIS A 165 -11.80 -8.73 6.31
C HIS A 165 -11.72 -9.79 5.19
N TYR A 166 -10.80 -9.64 4.24
CA TYR A 166 -10.56 -10.64 3.21
C TYR A 166 -9.56 -11.67 3.73
N TRP A 167 -8.45 -11.21 4.31
CA TRP A 167 -7.33 -12.08 4.69
C TRP A 167 -7.50 -12.79 6.04
N GLU A 168 -8.30 -12.24 6.94
CA GLU A 168 -8.56 -12.83 8.24
C GLU A 168 -9.23 -14.21 8.09
N GLY A 169 -8.64 -15.23 8.73
CA GLY A 169 -9.04 -16.63 8.57
C GLY A 169 -8.38 -17.37 7.41
N GLN A 170 -7.66 -16.68 6.51
CA GLN A 170 -6.83 -17.32 5.50
C GLN A 170 -5.43 -17.64 6.04
N ASN A 171 -4.77 -18.66 5.46
CA ASN A 171 -3.36 -18.91 5.76
C ASN A 171 -2.48 -17.96 4.95
N PHE A 172 -2.03 -16.87 5.57
CA PHE A 172 -1.24 -15.82 4.89
C PHE A 172 0.05 -16.39 4.28
N LYS A 173 0.72 -17.32 4.99
CA LYS A 173 2.01 -17.93 4.59
C LYS A 173 1.93 -18.89 3.39
N LYS A 174 0.73 -19.23 2.90
CA LYS A 174 0.57 -20.13 1.76
C LYS A 174 0.51 -19.38 0.44
N GLN A 175 0.92 -20.07 -0.63
CA GLN A 175 0.62 -19.63 -1.98
C GLN A 175 -0.88 -19.59 -2.16
N HIS A 176 -1.39 -18.46 -2.62
CA HIS A 176 -2.80 -18.30 -2.94
C HIS A 176 -2.95 -18.47 -4.45
N SER A 177 -3.53 -19.58 -4.87
CA SER A 177 -3.83 -19.85 -6.29
C SER A 177 -5.21 -19.32 -6.72
N ASN A 178 -6.03 -18.92 -5.74
CA ASN A 178 -7.33 -18.30 -5.96
C ASN A 178 -7.13 -16.79 -6.21
N ARG A 179 -8.04 -16.17 -6.96
CA ARG A 179 -7.96 -14.74 -7.28
C ARG A 179 -7.81 -13.91 -6.02
N LEU A 180 -6.84 -13.00 -6.03
CA LEU A 180 -6.83 -11.90 -5.08
C LEU A 180 -7.91 -10.88 -5.40
N TRP A 181 -8.50 -10.40 -4.32
CA TRP A 181 -9.38 -9.24 -4.28
C TRP A 181 -8.49 -7.98 -4.34
N ALA A 182 -8.70 -7.13 -5.35
CA ALA A 182 -7.82 -6.03 -5.75
C ALA A 182 -8.38 -4.61 -5.48
N VAL A 183 -7.62 -3.76 -4.82
CA VAL A 183 -7.93 -2.43 -4.32
C VAL A 183 -7.11 -1.39 -5.07
N GLY A 184 -7.76 -0.85 -6.09
CA GLY A 184 -7.35 0.26 -6.94
C GLY A 184 -8.48 0.46 -7.95
N PRO A 185 -8.37 1.36 -8.93
CA PRO A 185 -9.30 1.34 -10.07
C PRO A 185 -9.30 -0.03 -10.76
N THR A 186 -8.24 -0.82 -10.53
CA THR A 186 -7.95 -2.07 -11.18
C THR A 186 -8.46 -3.30 -10.41
N ALA A 187 -9.58 -3.90 -10.82
CA ALA A 187 -10.08 -5.18 -10.26
C ALA A 187 -9.74 -6.40 -11.16
N LEU A 188 -9.34 -7.54 -10.58
CA LEU A 188 -8.99 -8.78 -11.31
C LEU A 188 -10.24 -9.56 -11.79
N LYS A 189 -10.43 -9.70 -13.11
CA LYS A 189 -11.70 -10.23 -13.69
C LYS A 189 -11.70 -11.68 -14.17
N THR A 190 -10.58 -12.27 -14.60
CA THR A 190 -10.46 -13.68 -15.06
C THR A 190 -9.02 -14.16 -15.03
N LEU A 191 -8.78 -15.44 -14.63
CA LEU A 191 -7.47 -16.07 -14.74
C LEU A 191 -7.52 -17.60 -14.82
N LYS A 192 -6.64 -18.17 -15.66
CA LYS A 192 -6.18 -19.57 -15.61
C LYS A 192 -4.71 -19.56 -15.19
N ARG A 193 -4.24 -20.61 -14.50
CA ARG A 193 -2.87 -20.74 -13.95
C ARG A 193 -1.73 -20.51 -14.97
N GLU A 194 -2.04 -20.57 -16.27
CA GLU A 194 -1.12 -20.33 -17.40
C GLU A 194 -1.69 -19.32 -18.43
N GLY A 195 -2.70 -18.53 -18.06
CA GLY A 195 -3.39 -17.57 -18.95
C GLY A 195 -3.10 -16.11 -18.61
N PRO A 196 -3.51 -15.16 -19.48
CA PRO A 196 -3.28 -13.74 -19.27
C PRO A 196 -3.99 -13.22 -18.01
N LEU A 197 -3.31 -12.34 -17.29
CA LEU A 197 -3.87 -11.57 -16.17
C LEU A 197 -4.75 -10.45 -16.71
N VAL A 198 -6.05 -10.50 -16.40
CA VAL A 198 -7.02 -9.47 -16.83
C VAL A 198 -7.45 -8.62 -15.64
N MET A 199 -7.21 -7.34 -15.81
CA MET A 199 -7.41 -6.27 -14.83
C MET A 199 -8.31 -5.21 -15.47
N ASN A 200 -9.43 -4.84 -14.86
CA ASN A 200 -10.29 -3.75 -15.35
C ASN A 200 -9.99 -2.50 -14.55
N VAL A 201 -9.65 -1.41 -15.24
CA VAL A 201 -9.45 -0.05 -14.71
C VAL A 201 -10.73 0.76 -14.86
#